data_AF-A0A498PYG7-F1
#
_entry.id   AF-A0A498PYG7-F1
#
_cell.length_a   1.000
_cell.length_b   1.000
_cell.length_c   1.000
_cell.angle_alpha   90.00
_cell.angle_beta   90.00
_cell.angle_gamma   90.00
#
_symmetry.space_group_name_H-M   'P 1'
#
loop_
_entity.id
_entity.type
_entity.pdbx_description
1 polymer ?
#
loop_
_entity_poly.entity_id
_entity_poly.type
_entity_poly.pdbx_seq_one_letter_code
_entity_poly.pdbx_strand_id
1 'polypeptide(L)'
;MAQLAHHDDGFYPRPREPLAAATIWAIDDFTADNGATVLFPGSHRWGNRRPGAGDHAIPVVMPAGSCVFFVGTLWHGGGANTTSRGRLAVTAQYCQRWLRPMEAFTLSVSRSVSREIARTVSEDIRRMLGYSIHPPLVGAVDGLHPLRLLESAPDL
;
A
#
# COMPACT_ATOMS: atom_id res chain seq x y z
N MET A 1 -13.74 17.73 0.94
CA MET A 1 -14.65 16.77 1.64
C MET A 1 -13.80 15.67 2.27
N ALA A 2 -14.20 15.14 3.43
CA ALA A 2 -13.52 14.00 4.06
C ALA A 2 -13.96 12.66 3.42
N GLN A 3 -13.11 11.64 3.51
CA GLN A 3 -13.49 10.27 3.17
C GLN A 3 -14.27 9.63 4.33
N LEU A 4 -15.14 8.67 4.00
CA LEU A 4 -15.71 7.78 5.01
C LEU A 4 -14.61 6.94 5.64
N ALA A 5 -14.74 6.65 6.93
CA ALA A 5 -13.83 5.74 7.61
C ALA A 5 -13.89 4.36 6.93
N HIS A 6 -12.73 3.82 6.59
CA HIS A 6 -12.56 2.53 5.93
C HIS A 6 -11.26 1.88 6.38
N HIS A 7 -10.98 0.72 5.82
CA HIS A 7 -9.73 -0.01 5.97
C HIS A 7 -9.44 -0.67 4.62
N ASP A 8 -8.18 -0.71 4.21
CA ASP A 8 -7.82 -0.98 2.81
C ASP A 8 -8.06 -2.42 2.39
N ASP A 9 -8.13 -3.33 3.36
CA ASP A 9 -8.27 -4.76 3.11
C ASP A 9 -9.73 -5.26 3.29
N GLY A 10 -10.70 -4.34 3.18
CA GLY A 10 -12.11 -4.61 3.46
C GLY A 10 -12.83 -5.58 2.52
N PHE A 11 -12.19 -5.99 1.43
CA PHE A 11 -12.65 -7.06 0.57
C PHE A 11 -12.39 -8.47 1.13
N TYR A 12 -11.52 -8.61 2.15
CA TYR A 12 -11.33 -9.90 2.83
C TYR A 12 -12.21 -10.00 4.08
N PRO A 13 -12.85 -11.17 4.33
CA PRO A 13 -13.61 -11.40 5.56
C PRO A 13 -12.79 -11.14 6.83
N ARG A 14 -13.47 -10.74 7.90
CA ARG A 14 -12.91 -10.44 9.23
C ARG A 14 -13.77 -11.12 10.32
N PRO A 15 -13.24 -11.38 11.53
CA PRO A 15 -11.91 -11.01 12.03
C PRO A 15 -10.78 -11.89 11.45
N ARG A 16 -9.58 -11.31 11.35
CA ARG A 16 -8.34 -11.98 10.92
C ARG A 16 -7.12 -11.12 11.25
N GLU A 17 -5.94 -11.72 11.14
CA GLU A 17 -4.68 -10.97 11.10
C GLU A 17 -4.59 -10.05 9.86
N PRO A 18 -3.77 -8.99 9.92
CA PRO A 18 -3.56 -8.12 8.77
C PRO A 18 -2.94 -8.85 7.58
N LEU A 19 -3.63 -8.78 6.45
CA LEU A 19 -3.19 -9.36 5.17
C LEU A 19 -2.54 -8.32 4.26
N ALA A 20 -2.67 -7.05 4.60
CA ALA A 20 -2.13 -5.93 3.86
C ALA A 20 -1.56 -4.89 4.82
N ALA A 21 -0.79 -3.97 4.26
CA ALA A 21 -0.32 -2.75 4.92
C ALA A 21 -0.20 -1.64 3.89
N ALA A 22 -0.21 -0.40 4.35
CA ALA A 22 -0.12 0.78 3.52
C ALA A 22 0.97 1.72 4.04
N THR A 23 1.59 2.45 3.13
CA THR A 23 2.31 3.68 3.45
C THR A 23 1.65 4.87 2.79
N ILE A 24 1.67 6.01 3.47
CA ILE A 24 1.29 7.30 2.90
C ILE A 24 2.47 8.25 3.12
N TRP A 25 3.03 8.72 2.01
CA TRP A 25 4.15 9.65 1.95
C TRP A 25 3.62 11.06 1.73
N ALA A 26 3.99 11.97 2.62
CA ALA A 26 3.69 13.39 2.50
C ALA A 26 4.59 14.00 1.43
N ILE A 27 4.00 14.46 0.32
CA ILE A 27 4.72 15.30 -0.65
C ILE A 27 4.63 16.77 -0.23
N ASP A 28 3.43 17.18 0.20
CA ASP A 28 3.22 18.42 0.93
C ASP A 28 3.07 18.16 2.43
N ASP A 29 3.23 19.19 3.26
CA ASP A 29 2.92 19.11 4.70
C ASP A 29 1.51 18.59 4.92
N PHE A 30 1.34 17.70 5.89
CA PHE A 30 0.03 17.29 6.38
C PHE A 30 -0.27 18.10 7.64
N THR A 31 -1.34 18.89 7.60
CA THR A 31 -1.82 19.71 8.71
C THR A 31 -3.24 19.29 9.07
N ALA A 32 -3.69 19.68 10.27
CA ALA A 32 -5.01 19.29 10.77
C ALA A 32 -6.17 19.79 9.88
N ASP A 33 -5.96 20.87 9.14
CA ASP A 33 -6.96 21.56 8.31
C ASP A 33 -6.83 21.28 6.80
N ASN A 34 -5.72 20.71 6.33
CA ASN A 34 -5.50 20.49 4.89
C ASN A 34 -5.83 19.06 4.41
N GLY A 35 -6.55 18.31 5.24
CA GLY A 35 -6.97 16.95 4.91
C GLY A 35 -5.91 15.89 5.19
N ALA A 36 -5.10 16.07 6.25
CA ALA A 36 -4.30 15.01 6.83
C ALA A 36 -5.11 13.70 6.94
N THR A 37 -4.47 12.55 6.66
CA THR A 37 -5.09 11.25 6.90
C THR A 37 -5.47 11.17 8.38
N VAL A 38 -6.68 10.70 8.67
CA VAL A 38 -7.14 10.44 10.04
C VAL A 38 -7.11 8.95 10.34
N LEU A 39 -6.70 8.58 11.55
CA LEU A 39 -6.61 7.19 12.01
C LEU A 39 -7.44 7.01 13.28
N PHE A 40 -8.00 5.82 13.50
CA PHE A 40 -8.60 5.44 14.77
C PHE A 40 -7.60 4.56 15.56
N PRO A 41 -6.94 5.08 16.62
CA PRO A 41 -5.92 4.34 17.34
C PRO A 41 -6.43 3.01 17.90
N GLY A 42 -5.63 1.95 17.77
CA GLY A 42 -5.98 0.60 18.25
C GLY A 42 -7.05 -0.13 17.43
N SER A 43 -7.66 0.53 16.44
CA SER A 43 -8.81 -0.02 15.70
C SER A 43 -8.53 -1.24 14.84
N HIS A 44 -7.26 -1.49 14.52
CA HIS A 44 -6.79 -2.71 13.87
C HIS A 44 -7.14 -4.01 14.63
N ARG A 45 -7.49 -3.90 15.92
CA ARG A 45 -7.87 -5.04 16.80
C ARG A 45 -9.38 -5.21 16.99
N TRP A 46 -10.20 -4.35 16.39
CA TRP A 46 -11.65 -4.31 16.65
C TRP A 46 -12.45 -5.42 15.95
N GLY A 47 -11.80 -6.28 15.17
CA GLY A 47 -12.46 -7.32 14.38
C GLY A 47 -13.43 -6.72 13.36
N ASN A 48 -14.74 -6.94 13.57
CA ASN A 48 -15.79 -6.46 12.67
C ASN A 48 -16.47 -5.16 13.11
N ARG A 49 -16.12 -4.63 14.30
CA ARG A 49 -16.73 -3.40 14.81
C ARG A 49 -16.32 -2.20 13.94
N ARG A 50 -17.30 -1.39 13.56
CA ARG A 50 -17.10 -0.11 12.86
C ARG A 50 -16.91 1.02 13.87
N PRO A 51 -16.19 2.11 13.51
CA PRO A 51 -16.14 3.32 14.32
C PRO A 51 -17.56 3.85 14.57
N GLY A 52 -17.85 4.20 15.82
CA GLY A 52 -19.08 4.87 16.25
C GLY A 52 -18.83 6.29 16.75
N ALA A 53 -19.87 6.96 17.24
CA ALA A 53 -19.80 8.36 17.68
C ALA A 53 -18.81 8.61 18.83
N GLY A 54 -18.53 7.60 19.66
CA GLY A 54 -17.57 7.69 20.77
C GLY A 54 -16.12 7.40 20.37
N ASP A 55 -15.85 7.00 19.13
CA ASP A 55 -14.51 6.71 18.65
C ASP A 55 -13.88 7.97 18.03
N HIS A 56 -12.71 8.36 18.53
CA HIS A 56 -12.02 9.55 18.06
C HIS A 56 -10.98 9.20 16.99
N ALA A 57 -11.12 9.84 15.82
CA ALA A 57 -10.09 9.83 14.81
C ALA A 57 -9.06 10.92 15.10
N ILE A 58 -7.78 10.62 14.91
CA ILE A 58 -6.67 11.58 15.07
C ILE A 58 -6.05 11.90 13.70
N PRO A 59 -5.80 13.17 13.36
CA PRO A 59 -5.09 13.52 12.15
C PRO A 59 -3.60 13.19 12.28
N VAL A 60 -3.03 12.62 11.22
CA VAL A 60 -1.59 12.39 11.07
C VAL A 60 -0.96 13.66 10.52
N VAL A 61 -0.62 14.57 11.42
CA VAL A 61 0.10 15.82 11.10
C VAL A 61 1.58 15.51 10.99
N MET A 62 2.18 15.80 9.84
CA MET A 62 3.59 15.52 9.57
C MET A 62 4.14 16.39 8.44
N PRO A 63 5.42 16.79 8.48
CA PRO A 63 6.02 17.62 7.42
C PRO A 63 6.21 16.83 6.12
N ALA A 64 6.33 17.55 5.00
CA ALA A 64 6.73 17.00 3.71
C ALA A 64 7.98 16.12 3.82
N GLY A 65 7.98 14.98 3.11
CA GLY A 65 9.01 13.94 3.21
C GLY A 65 8.77 12.91 4.31
N SER A 66 7.80 13.12 5.21
CA SER A 66 7.42 12.13 6.22
C SER A 66 6.59 10.99 5.63
N CYS A 67 6.60 9.85 6.31
CA CYS A 67 5.83 8.66 5.93
C CYS A 67 5.10 8.09 7.15
N VAL A 68 3.82 7.76 6.97
CA VAL A 68 3.06 6.96 7.92
C VAL A 68 2.85 5.56 7.37
N PHE A 69 3.07 4.55 8.22
CA PHE A 69 2.83 3.15 7.93
C PHE A 69 1.71 2.61 8.82
N PHE A 70 0.78 1.85 8.25
CA PHE A 70 -0.25 1.16 9.01
C PHE A 70 -0.68 -0.16 8.38
N VAL A 71 -1.21 -1.06 9.21
CA VAL A 71 -1.73 -2.35 8.77
C VAL A 71 -3.15 -2.20 8.19
N GLY A 72 -3.48 -3.06 7.21
CA GLY A 72 -4.69 -2.94 6.39
C GLY A 72 -6.00 -3.06 7.17
N THR A 73 -5.98 -3.57 8.41
CA THR A 73 -7.16 -3.66 9.29
C THR A 73 -7.43 -2.39 10.08
N LEU A 74 -6.52 -1.41 10.08
CA LEU A 74 -6.68 -0.15 10.78
C LEU A 74 -7.77 0.71 10.13
N TRP A 75 -8.74 1.16 10.92
CA TRP A 75 -9.71 2.13 10.45
C TRP A 75 -9.06 3.50 10.27
N HIS A 76 -9.26 4.10 9.10
CA HIS A 76 -8.69 5.38 8.71
C HIS A 76 -9.51 6.05 7.60
N GLY A 77 -9.10 7.25 7.17
CA GLY A 77 -9.59 7.90 5.96
C GLY A 77 -8.88 9.23 5.71
N GLY A 78 -9.06 9.82 4.53
CA GLY A 78 -8.63 11.19 4.26
C GLY A 78 -9.46 12.21 5.06
N GLY A 79 -8.80 13.09 5.79
CA GLY A 79 -9.45 14.19 6.50
C GLY A 79 -10.07 15.22 5.55
N ALA A 80 -10.93 16.09 6.09
CA ALA A 80 -11.45 17.20 5.30
C ALA A 80 -10.34 18.22 5.05
N ASN A 81 -10.07 18.53 3.79
CA ASN A 81 -9.30 19.71 3.43
C ASN A 81 -10.24 20.93 3.39
N THR A 82 -10.05 21.84 4.34
CA THR A 82 -10.79 23.11 4.46
C THR A 82 -9.98 24.31 3.97
N THR A 83 -8.78 24.07 3.43
CA THR A 83 -7.94 25.12 2.83
C THR A 83 -8.31 25.37 1.37
N SER A 84 -7.70 26.40 0.76
CA SER A 84 -7.87 26.73 -0.66
C SER A 84 -6.91 25.99 -1.60
N ARG A 85 -6.04 25.13 -1.07
CA ARG A 85 -4.99 24.44 -1.85
C ARG A 85 -5.15 22.93 -1.77
N GLY A 86 -4.77 22.24 -2.85
CA GLY A 86 -4.60 20.79 -2.83
C GLY A 86 -3.47 20.38 -1.87
N ARG A 87 -3.49 19.10 -1.47
CA ARG A 87 -2.43 18.48 -0.67
C ARG A 87 -2.07 17.15 -1.30
N LEU A 88 -0.83 17.03 -1.75
CA LEU A 88 -0.33 15.86 -2.46
C LEU A 88 0.25 14.83 -1.50
N ALA A 89 -0.12 13.58 -1.74
CA ALA A 89 0.39 12.42 -1.05
C ALA A 89 0.62 11.29 -2.05
N VAL A 90 1.61 10.44 -1.77
CA VAL A 90 1.82 9.18 -2.50
C VAL A 90 1.50 8.03 -1.56
N THR A 91 0.69 7.10 -2.05
CA THR A 91 0.31 5.90 -1.29
C THR A 91 0.94 4.68 -1.94
N ALA A 92 1.53 3.79 -1.15
CA ALA A 92 1.96 2.48 -1.63
C ALA A 92 1.31 1.39 -0.78
N GLN A 93 0.68 0.44 -1.46
CA GLN A 93 -0.06 -0.66 -0.85
C GLN A 93 0.74 -1.96 -0.94
N TYR A 94 0.77 -2.70 0.15
CA TYR A 94 1.48 -3.96 0.30
C TYR A 94 0.49 -5.05 0.73
N CYS A 95 0.74 -6.28 0.30
CA CYS A 95 -0.04 -7.43 0.73
C CYS A 95 0.86 -8.64 1.00
N GLN A 96 0.32 -9.64 1.70
CA GLN A 96 1.00 -10.93 1.84
C GLN A 96 1.37 -11.49 0.46
N ARG A 97 2.53 -12.15 0.38
CA ARG A 97 3.13 -12.62 -0.88
C ARG A 97 2.24 -13.58 -1.69
N TRP A 98 1.26 -14.22 -1.06
CA TRP A 98 0.30 -15.13 -1.67
C TRP A 98 -1.04 -14.49 -2.06
N LEU A 99 -1.17 -13.18 -1.90
CA LEU A 99 -2.33 -12.43 -2.33
C LEU A 99 -2.06 -11.74 -3.66
N ARG A 100 -3.14 -11.52 -4.42
CA ARG A 100 -3.08 -10.70 -5.63
C ARG A 100 -2.92 -9.23 -5.23
N PRO A 101 -1.90 -8.51 -5.72
CA PRO A 101 -1.76 -7.07 -5.49
C PRO A 101 -2.92 -6.28 -6.12
N MET A 102 -3.22 -5.10 -5.56
CA MET A 102 -4.29 -4.22 -6.05
C MET A 102 -3.98 -3.70 -7.47
N GLU A 103 -2.74 -3.32 -7.71
CA GLU A 103 -2.22 -3.02 -9.05
C GLU A 103 -1.49 -4.25 -9.60
N ALA A 104 -1.82 -4.66 -10.82
CA ALA A 104 -1.18 -5.81 -11.47
C ALA A 104 0.23 -5.45 -11.99
N PHE A 105 1.16 -5.14 -11.07
CA PHE A 105 2.52 -4.72 -11.39
C PHE A 105 3.26 -5.72 -12.28
N THR A 106 2.97 -7.02 -12.19
CA THR A 106 3.58 -8.02 -13.09
C THR A 106 3.27 -7.78 -14.56
N LEU A 107 2.14 -7.15 -14.91
CA LEU A 107 1.77 -6.78 -16.28
C LEU A 107 2.35 -5.43 -16.71
N SER A 108 2.47 -4.47 -15.79
CA SER A 108 3.12 -3.19 -16.10
C SER A 108 4.64 -3.34 -16.19
N VAL A 109 5.22 -4.21 -15.36
CA VAL A 109 6.66 -4.41 -15.22
C VAL A 109 7.23 -5.41 -16.24
N SER A 110 6.38 -6.17 -16.96
CA SER A 110 6.80 -7.12 -18.01
C SER A 110 7.17 -6.47 -19.35
N ARG A 111 6.87 -5.17 -19.54
CA ARG A 111 7.33 -4.40 -20.70
C ARG A 111 8.85 -4.21 -20.66
N SER A 112 9.51 -4.15 -21.81
CA SER A 112 10.98 -3.99 -21.91
C SER A 112 11.52 -2.84 -21.04
N VAL A 113 10.91 -1.65 -21.18
CA VAL A 113 11.22 -0.44 -20.37
C VAL A 113 11.11 -0.70 -18.87
N SER A 114 10.14 -1.51 -18.45
CA SER A 114 9.90 -1.76 -17.04
C SER A 114 10.75 -2.90 -16.46
N ARG A 115 11.19 -3.85 -17.30
CA ARG A 115 12.24 -4.83 -16.92
C ARG A 115 13.59 -4.15 -16.72
N GLU A 116 13.92 -3.14 -17.53
CA GLU A 116 15.12 -2.31 -17.31
C GLU A 116 15.06 -1.60 -15.96
N ILE A 117 13.91 -0.98 -15.62
CA ILE A 117 13.71 -0.39 -14.30
C ILE A 117 13.83 -1.44 -13.17
N ALA A 118 13.24 -2.63 -13.35
CA ALA A 118 13.37 -3.70 -12.36
C ALA A 118 14.82 -4.12 -12.13
N ARG A 119 15.71 -4.02 -13.14
CA ARG A 119 17.14 -4.26 -12.99
C ARG A 119 17.87 -3.17 -12.22
N THR A 120 17.38 -1.93 -12.19
CA THR A 120 18.08 -0.83 -11.50
C THR A 120 17.72 -0.71 -10.02
N VAL A 121 16.56 -1.22 -9.61
CA VAL A 121 16.12 -1.19 -8.20
C VAL A 121 16.76 -2.31 -7.37
N SER A 122 16.74 -2.14 -6.04
CA SER A 122 17.31 -3.10 -5.09
C SER A 122 16.59 -4.46 -5.12
N GLU A 123 17.25 -5.48 -4.58
CA GLU A 123 16.70 -6.84 -4.51
C GLU A 123 15.34 -6.89 -3.79
N ASP A 124 15.16 -6.11 -2.72
CA ASP A 124 13.90 -6.05 -1.99
C ASP A 124 12.77 -5.41 -2.80
N ILE A 125 13.06 -4.36 -3.58
CA ILE A 125 12.07 -3.80 -4.50
C ILE A 125 11.73 -4.81 -5.60
N ARG A 126 12.72 -5.52 -6.15
CA ARG A 126 12.46 -6.59 -7.15
C ARG A 126 11.53 -7.66 -6.59
N ARG A 127 11.74 -8.09 -5.34
CA ARG A 127 10.84 -9.03 -4.65
C ARG A 127 9.42 -8.48 -4.55
N MET A 128 9.26 -7.20 -4.20
CA MET A 128 7.94 -6.54 -4.13
C MET A 128 7.28 -6.37 -5.50
N LEU A 129 8.06 -6.21 -6.58
CA LEU A 129 7.55 -6.16 -7.96
C LEU A 129 7.15 -7.55 -8.50
N GLY A 130 7.35 -8.62 -7.73
CA GLY A 130 6.97 -9.99 -8.11
C GLY A 130 8.11 -10.83 -8.70
N TYR A 131 9.36 -10.37 -8.67
CA TYR A 131 10.54 -11.17 -9.06
C TYR A 131 10.99 -12.09 -7.90
N SER A 132 10.04 -12.78 -7.28
CA SER A 132 10.27 -13.70 -6.17
C SER A 132 9.18 -14.77 -6.12
N ILE A 133 9.45 -15.86 -5.42
CA ILE A 133 8.48 -16.92 -5.15
C ILE A 133 8.12 -16.95 -3.66
N HIS A 134 6.87 -17.27 -3.36
CA HIS A 134 6.47 -17.74 -2.04
C HIS A 134 6.32 -19.27 -2.10
N PRO A 135 7.17 -20.03 -1.38
CA PRO A 135 7.12 -21.49 -1.42
C PRO A 135 5.73 -22.04 -1.03
N PRO A 136 5.29 -23.15 -1.65
CA PRO A 136 6.03 -23.95 -2.63
C PRO A 136 5.88 -23.49 -4.09
N LEU A 137 4.79 -22.81 -4.47
CA LEU A 137 4.43 -22.64 -5.89
C LEU A 137 3.90 -21.24 -6.28
N VAL A 138 3.78 -20.32 -5.34
CA VAL A 138 3.17 -19.02 -5.62
C VAL A 138 4.20 -18.08 -6.25
N GLY A 139 3.84 -17.48 -7.39
CA GLY A 139 4.64 -16.46 -8.07
C GLY A 139 5.62 -16.97 -9.14
N ALA A 140 5.59 -18.26 -9.47
CA ALA A 140 6.40 -18.80 -10.57
C ALA A 140 5.92 -18.30 -11.95
N VAL A 141 6.85 -18.17 -12.91
CA VAL A 141 6.57 -17.85 -14.32
C VAL A 141 7.10 -18.97 -15.20
N ASP A 142 6.20 -19.60 -15.96
CA ASP A 142 6.45 -20.83 -16.73
C ASP A 142 7.05 -21.96 -15.87
N GLY A 143 6.58 -22.08 -14.63
CA GLY A 143 7.06 -23.08 -13.68
C GLY A 143 8.45 -22.83 -13.08
N LEU A 144 9.06 -21.67 -13.36
CA LEU A 144 10.41 -21.31 -12.92
C LEU A 144 10.44 -20.03 -12.07
N HIS A 145 11.56 -19.81 -11.37
CA HIS A 145 11.77 -18.60 -10.59
C HIS A 145 11.81 -17.36 -11.52
N PRO A 146 11.00 -16.31 -11.26
CA PRO A 146 10.85 -15.17 -12.16
C PRO A 146 12.12 -14.30 -12.29
N LEU A 147 13.05 -14.38 -11.35
CA LEU A 147 14.31 -13.61 -11.40
C LEU A 147 15.13 -13.88 -12.68
N ARG A 148 15.03 -15.07 -13.28
CA ARG A 148 15.66 -15.42 -14.57
C ARG A 148 15.32 -14.42 -15.68
N LEU A 149 14.13 -13.81 -15.63
CA LEU A 149 13.66 -12.84 -16.63
C LEU A 149 14.43 -11.52 -16.58
N LEU A 150 15.18 -11.26 -15.51
CA LEU A 150 16.07 -10.11 -15.39
C LEU A 150 17.51 -10.43 -15.82
N GLU A 151 17.87 -11.71 -15.90
CA GLU A 151 19.22 -12.19 -16.23
C GLU A 151 19.42 -12.32 -17.75
N SER A 152 18.38 -12.66 -18.49
CA SER A 152 18.43 -12.72 -19.95
C SER A 152 18.50 -11.32 -20.57
N ALA A 153 19.40 -11.10 -21.52
CA ALA A 153 19.36 -9.96 -22.43
C ALA A 153 18.03 -9.97 -23.21
N PRO A 154 17.48 -8.81 -23.61
CA PRO A 154 16.24 -8.77 -24.37
C PRO A 154 16.40 -9.58 -25.68
N ASP A 155 15.45 -10.47 -25.95
CA ASP A 155 15.26 -11.00 -27.29
C ASP A 155 15.03 -9.81 -28.24
N LEU A 156 15.92 -9.66 -29.22
CA LEU A 156 15.81 -8.68 -30.30
C LEU A 156 14.65 -9.02 -31.24
#